data_AF-A0A1Z9P9U7-F1
#
_entry.id   AF-A0A1Z9P9U7-F1
#
_cell.length_a   1.000
_cell.length_b   1.000
_cell.length_c   1.000
_cell.angle_alpha   90.00
_cell.angle_beta   90.00
_cell.angle_gamma   90.00
#
_symmetry.space_group_name_H-M   'P 1'
#
loop_
_entity.id
_entity.type
_entity.pdbx_description
1 polymer ?
#
loop_
_entity_poly.entity_id
_entity_poly.type
_entity_poly.pdbx_seq_one_letter_code
_entity_poly.pdbx_strand_id
1 'polypeptide(L)'
;MKPSYPRTNYQGYAEVKFNINKYGTVENVRIISSDCAIARDDDKNIIFKRCPFFKSNAVAAAKYLKFKPPVDSLGNACEIKGKTHKYKFSRFKIDGDDFLLREDIKKRTMDTNFYMNSDLASDSFMSNKQEANQGLPLEKPRK
;
A
#
# COMPACT_ATOMS: atom_id res chain seq x y z
N MET A 1 -12.41 9.92 8.93
CA MET A 1 -12.78 8.49 8.91
C MET A 1 -11.82 7.75 7.97
N LYS A 2 -11.24 6.63 8.41
CA LYS A 2 -10.36 5.80 7.57
C LYS A 2 -11.18 4.71 6.89
N PRO A 3 -11.07 4.49 5.57
CA PRO A 3 -11.80 3.43 4.90
C PRO A 3 -11.24 2.05 5.27
N SER A 4 -12.12 1.04 5.28
CA SER A 4 -11.69 -0.35 5.33
C SER A 4 -10.93 -0.71 4.05
N TYR A 5 -9.86 -1.48 4.16
CA TYR A 5 -9.08 -1.91 3.00
C TYR A 5 -9.87 -2.97 2.20
N PRO A 6 -10.08 -2.82 0.89
CA PRO A 6 -10.82 -3.80 0.10
C PRO A 6 -10.06 -5.13 -0.03
N ARG A 7 -10.77 -6.22 -0.32
CA ARG A 7 -10.18 -7.56 -0.52
C ARG A 7 -9.44 -7.63 -1.87
N THR A 8 -8.30 -6.95 -1.96
CA THR A 8 -7.48 -6.82 -3.16
C THR A 8 -6.00 -6.69 -2.81
N ASN A 9 -5.12 -7.06 -3.73
CA ASN A 9 -3.67 -6.90 -3.62
C ASN A 9 -3.14 -5.57 -4.17
N TYR A 10 -4.00 -4.78 -4.79
CA TYR A 10 -3.62 -3.47 -5.30
C TYR A 10 -3.58 -2.42 -4.19
N GLN A 11 -2.72 -1.43 -4.38
CA GLN A 11 -2.67 -0.18 -3.63
C GLN A 11 -3.09 0.96 -4.57
N GLY A 12 -3.46 2.11 -4.00
CA GLY A 12 -3.83 3.26 -4.81
C GLY A 12 -4.76 4.21 -4.06
N TYR A 13 -5.60 4.90 -4.80
CA TYR A 13 -6.52 5.88 -4.23
C TYR A 13 -7.91 5.80 -4.86
N ALA A 14 -8.89 6.38 -4.16
CA ALA A 14 -10.18 6.71 -4.73
C ALA A 14 -10.59 8.12 -4.30
N GLU A 15 -11.17 8.86 -5.24
CA GLU A 15 -11.69 10.19 -4.98
C GLU A 15 -13.21 10.17 -5.02
N VAL A 16 -13.83 10.77 -4.00
CA VAL A 16 -15.28 10.90 -3.89
C VAL A 16 -15.68 12.37 -3.91
N LYS A 17 -16.89 12.64 -4.39
CA LYS A 17 -17.57 13.93 -4.32
C LYS A 17 -18.81 13.79 -3.46
N PHE A 18 -19.09 14.77 -2.62
CA PHE A 18 -20.26 14.78 -1.77
C PHE A 18 -20.67 16.21 -1.38
N ASN A 19 -21.85 16.32 -0.79
CA ASN A 19 -22.35 17.56 -0.21
C ASN A 19 -22.30 17.47 1.32
N ILE A 20 -22.22 18.61 1.98
CA ILE A 20 -22.35 18.75 3.43
C ILE A 20 -23.61 19.57 3.69
N ASN A 21 -24.56 18.99 4.43
CA ASN A 21 -25.79 19.68 4.81
C ASN A 21 -25.55 20.68 5.95
N LYS A 22 -26.58 21.45 6.28
CA LYS A 22 -26.55 22.47 7.35
C LYS A 22 -26.21 21.95 8.74
N TYR A 23 -26.30 20.64 8.96
CA TYR A 23 -25.96 19.99 10.23
C TYR A 23 -24.55 19.37 10.22
N GLY A 24 -23.77 19.58 9.17
CA GLY A 24 -22.43 19.01 9.04
C GLY A 24 -22.40 17.51 8.68
N THR A 25 -23.53 16.95 8.21
CA THR A 25 -23.60 15.56 7.74
C THR A 25 -23.40 15.47 6.23
N VAL A 26 -22.75 14.40 5.80
CA VAL A 26 -22.45 14.14 4.39
C VAL A 26 -23.63 13.50 3.67
N GLU A 27 -23.93 14.00 2.48
CA GLU A 27 -25.00 13.52 1.60
C GLU A 27 -24.53 13.44 0.14
N ASN A 28 -25.30 12.73 -0.70
CA ASN A 28 -25.06 12.63 -2.15
C ASN A 28 -23.63 12.19 -2.53
N VAL A 29 -23.07 11.25 -1.77
CA VAL A 29 -21.72 10.70 -2.03
C VAL A 29 -21.69 9.98 -3.37
N ARG A 30 -20.77 10.38 -4.24
CA ARG A 30 -20.51 9.76 -5.54
C ARG A 30 -19.01 9.56 -5.73
N ILE A 31 -18.66 8.54 -6.51
CA ILE A 31 -17.27 8.28 -6.89
C ILE A 31 -16.88 9.16 -8.09
N ILE A 32 -15.69 9.78 -8.04
CA ILE A 32 -15.08 10.49 -9.18
C ILE A 32 -14.11 9.54 -9.89
N SER A 33 -13.16 8.99 -9.14
CA SER A 33 -12.07 8.17 -9.67
C SER A 33 -11.66 7.09 -8.67
N SER A 34 -11.01 6.06 -9.20
CA SER A 34 -10.39 5.00 -8.42
C SER A 34 -9.24 4.47 -9.27
N ASP A 35 -8.04 4.55 -8.73
CA ASP A 35 -6.81 4.33 -9.46
C ASP A 35 -5.86 3.49 -8.63
N CYS A 36 -5.20 2.57 -9.31
CA CYS A 36 -4.24 1.63 -8.76
C CYS A 36 -2.83 2.11 -9.08
N ALA A 37 -1.95 2.07 -8.08
CA ALA A 37 -0.52 2.27 -8.27
C ALA A 37 0.05 1.00 -8.93
N ILE A 38 0.55 1.10 -10.16
CA ILE A 38 0.95 -0.06 -10.97
C ILE A 38 2.45 -0.18 -11.21
N ALA A 39 3.15 0.94 -11.38
CA ALA A 39 4.56 0.99 -11.74
C ALA A 39 5.17 2.34 -11.33
N ARG A 40 6.46 2.50 -11.57
CA ARG A 40 7.13 3.80 -11.57
C ARG A 40 7.62 4.15 -12.96
N ASP A 41 7.62 5.42 -13.30
CA ASP A 41 8.33 5.92 -14.48
C ASP A 41 9.84 6.05 -14.19
N ASP A 42 10.61 6.47 -15.20
CA ASP A 42 12.06 6.65 -15.10
C ASP A 42 12.45 7.72 -14.07
N ASP A 43 11.57 8.72 -13.87
CA ASP A 43 11.69 9.77 -12.86
C ASP A 43 11.25 9.31 -11.44
N LYS A 44 10.92 8.02 -11.28
CA LYS A 44 10.48 7.35 -10.05
C LYS A 44 9.10 7.81 -9.54
N ASN A 45 8.30 8.49 -10.34
CA ASN A 45 6.92 8.84 -9.99
C ASN A 45 6.01 7.60 -10.14
N ILE A 46 5.00 7.50 -9.27
CA ILE A 46 4.02 6.41 -9.37
C ILE A 46 3.12 6.61 -10.59
N ILE A 47 3.10 5.58 -11.44
CA ILE A 47 2.14 5.46 -12.52
C ILE A 47 0.84 4.88 -11.97
N PHE A 48 -0.24 5.61 -12.17
CA PHE A 48 -1.59 5.21 -11.76
C PHE A 48 -2.43 4.76 -12.95
N LYS A 49 -3.23 3.71 -12.74
CA LYS A 49 -4.19 3.22 -13.73
C LYS A 49 -5.57 3.03 -13.11
N ARG A 50 -6.60 3.48 -13.83
CA ARG A 50 -8.01 3.29 -13.43
C ARG A 50 -8.31 1.85 -13.07
N CYS A 51 -8.91 1.65 -11.90
CA CYS A 51 -9.30 0.33 -11.40
C CYS A 51 -10.56 0.40 -10.51
N PRO A 52 -11.34 -0.68 -10.40
CA PRO A 52 -12.63 -0.64 -9.69
C PRO A 52 -12.55 -0.87 -8.18
N PHE A 53 -11.40 -1.28 -7.64
CA PHE A 53 -11.32 -1.93 -6.32
C PHE A 53 -11.65 -1.04 -5.11
N PHE A 54 -11.36 0.26 -5.18
CA PHE A 54 -11.47 1.15 -4.03
C PHE A 54 -12.80 1.89 -3.93
N LYS A 55 -13.62 1.82 -4.99
CA LYS A 55 -14.84 2.64 -5.14
C LYS A 55 -15.83 2.45 -3.99
N SER A 56 -16.22 1.21 -3.71
CA SER A 56 -17.25 0.89 -2.71
C SER A 56 -16.79 1.28 -1.31
N ASN A 57 -15.54 0.95 -0.95
CA ASN A 57 -14.97 1.25 0.36
C ASN A 57 -14.81 2.75 0.60
N ALA A 58 -14.42 3.51 -0.43
CA ALA A 58 -14.33 4.96 -0.37
C ALA A 58 -15.70 5.62 -0.17
N VAL A 59 -16.71 5.19 -0.94
CA VAL A 59 -18.09 5.69 -0.81
C VAL A 59 -18.66 5.36 0.58
N ALA A 60 -18.44 4.14 1.07
CA ALA A 60 -18.89 3.74 2.40
C ALA A 60 -18.24 4.59 3.48
N ALA A 61 -16.92 4.81 3.43
CA ALA A 61 -16.21 5.62 4.41
C ALA A 61 -16.65 7.10 4.41
N ALA A 62 -16.95 7.65 3.23
CA ALA A 62 -17.40 9.03 3.08
C ALA A 62 -18.74 9.31 3.77
N LYS A 63 -19.65 8.34 3.80
CA LYS A 63 -20.95 8.46 4.50
C LYS A 63 -20.80 8.67 6.01
N TYR A 64 -19.67 8.26 6.60
CA TYR A 64 -19.38 8.43 8.03
C TYR A 64 -18.53 9.66 8.34
N LEU A 65 -18.21 10.49 7.35
CA LEU A 65 -17.59 11.77 7.62
C LEU A 65 -18.59 12.69 8.34
N LYS A 66 -18.10 13.36 9.39
CA LYS A 66 -18.84 14.37 10.14
C LYS A 66 -18.02 15.65 10.13
N PHE A 67 -18.70 16.75 9.86
CA PHE A 67 -18.14 18.09 9.82
C PHE A 67 -18.82 18.95 10.89
N LYS A 68 -18.18 20.05 11.26
CA LYS A 68 -18.89 21.09 12.01
C LYS A 68 -20.01 21.66 11.12
N PRO A 69 -21.19 21.97 11.66
CA PRO A 69 -22.24 22.67 10.93
C PRO A 69 -21.68 23.90 10.23
N PRO A 70 -21.76 23.98 8.89
CA PRO A 70 -21.18 25.10 8.17
C PRO A 70 -22.07 26.34 8.32
N VAL A 71 -21.41 27.49 8.42
CA VAL A 71 -22.06 28.81 8.53
C VAL A 71 -21.56 29.71 7.40
N ASP A 72 -22.41 30.63 6.94
CA ASP A 72 -22.03 31.68 6.00
C ASP A 72 -21.30 32.85 6.70
N SER A 73 -20.93 33.88 5.93
CA SER A 73 -20.27 35.09 6.45
C SER A 73 -21.14 35.90 7.42
N LEU A 74 -22.44 35.65 7.46
CA LEU A 74 -23.42 36.33 8.31
C LEU A 74 -23.79 35.47 9.54
N GLY A 75 -23.23 34.27 9.67
CA GLY A 75 -23.50 33.33 10.76
C GLY A 75 -24.72 32.43 10.56
N ASN A 76 -25.37 32.45 9.39
CA ASN A 76 -26.51 31.59 9.10
C ASN A 76 -26.04 30.20 8.66
N ALA A 77 -26.82 29.18 9.01
CA ALA A 77 -26.53 27.80 8.60
C ALA A 77 -26.63 27.65 7.07
N CYS A 78 -25.61 27.06 6.46
CA CYS A 78 -25.51 26.93 5.00
C CYS A 78 -25.28 25.48 4.55
N GLU A 79 -25.21 25.22 3.24
CA GLU A 79 -24.87 23.91 2.69
C GLU A 79 -23.67 24.03 1.76
N ILE A 80 -22.74 23.07 1.85
CA ILE A 80 -21.55 23.03 0.98
C ILE A 80 -21.77 21.96 -0.07
N LYS A 81 -21.78 22.36 -1.35
CA LYS A 81 -21.99 21.44 -2.47
C LYS A 81 -20.68 21.05 -3.14
N GLY A 82 -20.59 19.80 -3.55
CA GLY A 82 -19.55 19.31 -4.45
C GLY A 82 -18.14 19.22 -3.85
N LYS A 83 -18.02 19.07 -2.53
CA LYS A 83 -16.74 18.85 -1.86
C LYS A 83 -16.15 17.51 -2.29
N THR A 84 -14.84 17.48 -2.52
CA THR A 84 -14.11 16.26 -2.86
C THR A 84 -13.25 15.78 -1.71
N HIS A 85 -12.98 14.48 -1.68
CA HIS A 85 -12.05 13.87 -0.74
C HIS A 85 -11.36 12.66 -1.37
N LYS A 86 -10.03 12.60 -1.21
CA LYS A 86 -9.18 11.53 -1.73
C LYS A 86 -8.83 10.57 -0.60
N TYR A 87 -9.21 9.32 -0.76
CA TYR A 87 -8.85 8.22 0.13
C TYR A 87 -7.63 7.47 -0.41
N LYS A 88 -6.58 7.38 0.39
CA LYS A 88 -5.39 6.58 0.11
C LYS A 88 -5.53 5.17 0.70
N PHE A 89 -5.33 4.16 -0.14
CA PHE A 89 -5.31 2.74 0.21
C PHE A 89 -3.89 2.21 0.04
N SER A 90 -3.07 2.39 1.07
CA SER A 90 -1.72 1.83 1.15
C SER A 90 -1.69 0.65 2.11
N ARG A 91 -0.98 -0.42 1.73
CA ARG A 91 -0.73 -1.57 2.61
C ARG A 91 0.43 -1.31 3.56
N PHE A 92 1.40 -0.52 3.10
CA PHE A 92 2.61 -0.22 3.86
C PHE A 92 2.57 1.23 4.34
N LYS A 93 3.01 1.45 5.57
CA LYS A 93 3.26 2.80 6.08
C LYS A 93 4.64 3.20 5.58
N ILE A 94 4.67 4.14 4.67
CA ILE A 94 5.87 4.83 4.21
C ILE A 94 5.64 6.31 4.43
N ASP A 95 6.70 7.03 4.76
CA ASP A 95 6.61 8.46 5.00
C ASP A 95 6.23 9.18 3.70
N GLY A 96 5.22 10.05 3.79
CA GLY A 96 4.69 10.81 2.65
C GLY A 96 3.54 10.15 1.87
N ASP A 97 3.28 10.71 0.69
CA ASP A 97 2.13 10.37 -0.16
C ASP A 97 2.39 9.21 -1.13
N ASP A 98 3.54 8.55 -1.04
CA ASP A 98 3.97 7.51 -1.97
C ASP A 98 3.37 6.10 -1.68
N PHE A 99 3.52 5.15 -2.62
CA PHE A 99 3.14 3.73 -2.50
C PHE A 99 4.35 2.81 -2.66
N LEU A 100 4.47 1.78 -1.81
CA LEU A 100 5.53 0.78 -1.95
C LEU A 100 5.08 -0.31 -2.92
N LEU A 101 5.62 -0.31 -4.14
CA LEU A 101 5.28 -1.30 -5.16
C LEU A 101 6.04 -2.62 -4.94
N ARG A 102 5.54 -3.69 -5.55
CA ARG A 102 6.19 -5.01 -5.44
C ARG A 102 7.60 -5.01 -6.01
N GLU A 103 7.82 -4.24 -7.07
CA GLU A 103 9.14 -4.06 -7.69
C GLU A 103 10.10 -3.31 -6.77
N ASP A 104 9.62 -2.30 -6.05
CA ASP A 104 10.40 -1.58 -5.04
C ASP A 104 10.89 -2.53 -3.94
N ILE A 105 10.04 -3.47 -3.52
CA ILE A 105 10.41 -4.48 -2.53
C ILE A 105 11.50 -5.41 -3.09
N LYS A 106 11.33 -5.91 -4.33
CA LYS A 106 12.33 -6.79 -4.96
C LYS A 106 13.68 -6.12 -5.10
N LYS A 107 13.72 -4.85 -5.55
CA LYS A 107 14.96 -4.08 -5.67
C LYS A 107 15.65 -3.93 -4.31
N ARG A 108 14.93 -3.50 -3.27
CA ARG A 108 15.48 -3.39 -1.91
C ARG A 108 16.05 -4.71 -1.40
N THR A 109 15.37 -5.84 -1.62
CA THR A 109 15.88 -7.16 -1.22
C THR A 109 17.12 -7.56 -2.01
N MET A 110 17.16 -7.27 -3.32
CA MET A 110 18.34 -7.52 -4.16
C MET A 110 19.53 -6.66 -3.75
N ASP A 111 19.32 -5.37 -3.49
CA ASP A 111 20.36 -4.46 -3.02
C ASP A 111 20.93 -4.97 -1.68
N THR A 112 20.05 -5.35 -0.75
CA THR A 112 20.48 -5.91 0.54
C THR A 112 21.31 -7.20 0.38
N ASN A 113 20.91 -8.08 -0.54
CA ASN A 113 21.66 -9.31 -0.83
C ASN A 113 22.97 -9.04 -1.62
N PHE A 114 23.05 -7.94 -2.35
CA PHE A 114 24.28 -7.51 -3.04
C PHE A 114 25.30 -6.97 -2.02
N TYR A 115 24.85 -6.14 -1.07
CA TYR A 115 25.69 -5.65 0.04
C TYR A 115 26.12 -6.77 1.01
N MET A 116 25.35 -7.85 1.15
CA MET A 116 25.76 -9.03 1.94
C MET A 116 26.69 -9.98 1.19
N ASN A 117 26.87 -9.81 -0.13
CA ASN A 117 27.81 -10.59 -0.95
C ASN A 117 29.10 -9.83 -1.28
N SER A 118 29.16 -8.51 -1.07
CA SER A 118 30.39 -7.72 -1.27
C SER A 118 31.39 -7.85 -0.12
N ASP A 119 30.96 -8.32 1.05
CA ASP A 119 31.81 -8.49 2.25
C ASP A 119 32.30 -9.94 2.47
N LEU A 120 32.10 -10.84 1.50
CA LEU A 120 32.62 -12.22 1.54
C LEU A 120 33.69 -12.50 0.48
N ALA A 121 34.36 -11.44 0.00
CA ALA A 121 35.50 -11.54 -0.91
C ALA A 121 36.79 -10.94 -0.31
N SER A 122 37.05 -11.16 0.97
CA SER A 122 38.40 -11.07 1.54
C SER A 122 38.45 -11.77 2.89
N ASP A 123 38.74 -13.06 2.89
CA ASP A 123 39.95 -13.58 3.53
C ASP A 123 39.96 -15.10 3.49
N SER A 124 40.94 -15.60 2.74
CA SER A 124 41.39 -16.98 2.71
C SER A 124 41.81 -17.46 4.10
N PHE A 125 41.35 -18.64 4.52
CA PHE A 125 42.22 -19.56 5.25
C PHE A 125 42.10 -20.99 4.71
N MET A 126 43.24 -21.46 4.22
CA MET A 126 43.55 -22.75 3.66
C MET A 126 43.35 -23.91 4.65
N SER A 127 42.98 -25.06 4.06
CA SER A 127 43.44 -26.42 4.37
C SER A 127 43.26 -26.95 5.79
N ASN A 128 42.48 -28.03 5.92
CA ASN A 128 43.09 -29.35 6.10
C ASN A 128 42.13 -30.48 5.74
N LYS A 129 42.48 -31.20 4.67
CA LYS A 129 42.08 -32.59 4.44
C LYS A 129 42.97 -33.46 5.33
N GLN A 130 42.37 -34.29 6.17
CA GLN A 130 42.91 -35.62 6.44
C GLN A 130 41.77 -36.57 6.80
N GLU A 131 41.75 -37.67 6.07
CA GLU A 131 40.75 -38.73 6.08
C GLU A 131 40.91 -39.63 7.30
N ALA A 132 39.80 -40.18 7.78
CA ALA A 132 39.79 -41.51 8.38
C ALA A 132 38.47 -42.20 8.03
N ASN A 133 38.60 -43.20 7.15
CA ASN A 133 37.59 -44.16 6.76
C ASN A 133 37.20 -45.11 7.91
N GLN A 134 36.14 -45.90 7.63
CA GLN A 134 35.65 -47.14 8.26
C GLN A 134 34.43 -46.92 9.18
N GLY A 135 33.23 -47.41 8.90
CA GLY A 135 32.73 -48.25 7.81
C GLY A 135 31.18 -48.38 7.87
N LEU A 136 30.57 -48.61 6.71
CA LEU A 136 29.20 -49.15 6.53
C LEU A 136 29.20 -50.67 6.87
N PRO A 137 28.07 -51.42 6.94
CA PRO A 137 26.77 -51.12 6.30
C PRO A 137 25.46 -51.51 7.05
N LEU A 138 24.32 -51.04 6.47
CA LEU A 138 23.02 -51.72 6.21
C LEU A 138 22.33 -52.50 7.37
N GLU A 139 21.03 -52.38 7.64
CA GLU A 139 19.92 -52.60 6.69
C GLU A 139 18.56 -52.26 7.36
N LYS A 140 17.58 -51.78 6.58
CA LYS A 140 16.16 -51.83 6.97
C LYS A 140 15.64 -53.26 6.78
N PRO A 141 14.55 -53.64 7.46
CA PRO A 141 13.34 -53.82 6.65
C PRO A 141 12.06 -53.27 7.28
N ARG A 142 11.11 -53.05 6.36
CA ARG A 142 9.70 -52.75 6.59
C ARG A 142 9.01 -53.90 7.34
N LYS A 143 8.07 -53.57 8.21
CA LYS A 143 6.67 -54.02 8.14
C LYS A 143 5.78 -52.95 8.76
#